data_AF-A0A1M5Z3C1-F1
#
_entry.id   AF-A0A1M5Z3C1-F1
#
_cell.length_a   1.000
_cell.length_b   1.000
_cell.length_c   1.000
_cell.angle_alpha   90.00
_cell.angle_beta   90.00
_cell.angle_gamma   90.00
#
_symmetry.space_group_name_H-M   'P 1'
#
loop_
_entity.id
_entity.type
_entity.pdbx_description
1 polymer ?
#
loop_
_entity_poly.entity_id
_entity_poly.type
_entity_poly.pdbx_seq_one_letter_code
_entity_poly.pdbx_strand_id
1 'polypeptide(L)' 'MKNNKVDKGFEIIYWKLSYRRKFIRTLWMTAICVVLMIFVWVTGERIIINRVMPIASIILCFIQLLYTYLKWKEE' A
#
# COMPACT_ATOMS: atom_id res chain seq x y z
N MET A 1 -13.18 -14.36 -20.66
CA MET A 1 -13.66 -12.96 -20.72
C MET A 1 -12.49 -12.06 -20.41
N LYS A 2 -11.98 -11.34 -21.41
CA LYS A 2 -10.80 -10.45 -21.30
C LYS A 2 -11.24 -9.20 -20.54
N ASN A 3 -10.97 -9.15 -19.24
CA ASN A 3 -11.46 -8.07 -18.38
C ASN A 3 -10.84 -6.74 -18.84
N ASN A 4 -11.70 -5.82 -19.27
CA ASN A 4 -11.40 -4.45 -19.67
C ASN A 4 -10.85 -3.65 -18.48
N LYS A 5 -9.65 -3.95 -18.03
CA LYS A 5 -8.96 -3.16 -17.04
C LYS A 5 -8.31 -1.98 -17.71
N VAL A 6 -8.58 -0.81 -17.16
CA VAL A 6 -8.09 0.44 -17.73
C VAL A 6 -6.67 0.65 -17.21
N ASP A 7 -5.69 0.67 -18.11
CA ASP A 7 -4.29 0.98 -17.81
C ASP A 7 -3.98 2.48 -18.00
N LYS A 8 -4.70 3.17 -18.89
CA LYS A 8 -4.49 4.60 -19.20
C LYS A 8 -5.80 5.38 -19.06
N GLY A 9 -5.77 6.49 -18.33
CA GLY A 9 -6.93 7.37 -18.08
C GLY A 9 -7.27 7.55 -16.59
N PHE A 10 -8.08 8.53 -16.24
CA PHE A 10 -8.52 8.73 -14.85
C PHE A 10 -9.69 7.79 -14.55
N GLU A 11 -9.47 6.79 -13.69
CA GLU A 11 -10.47 5.78 -13.36
C GLU A 11 -10.60 5.69 -11.83
N ILE A 12 -11.79 6.02 -11.31
CA ILE A 12 -12.05 6.10 -9.86
C ILE A 12 -12.48 4.73 -9.31
N ILE A 13 -13.09 3.88 -10.15
CA ILE A 13 -13.64 2.59 -9.74
C ILE A 13 -12.51 1.58 -9.50
N TYR A 14 -12.30 1.21 -8.23
CA TYR A 14 -11.23 0.30 -7.81
C TYR A 14 -11.29 -1.07 -8.50
N TRP A 15 -12.48 -1.57 -8.84
CA TRP A 15 -12.68 -2.86 -9.50
C TRP A 15 -12.26 -2.87 -10.98
N LYS A 16 -12.28 -1.71 -11.66
CA LYS A 16 -11.84 -1.55 -13.06
C LYS A 16 -10.36 -1.18 -13.21
N LEU A 17 -9.68 -0.89 -12.10
CA LEU A 17 -8.27 -0.50 -12.12
C LEU A 17 -7.36 -1.71 -12.37
N SER A 18 -6.45 -1.56 -13.33
CA SER A 18 -5.33 -2.49 -13.54
C SER A 18 -4.56 -2.72 -12.24
N TYR A 19 -4.13 -3.97 -11.99
CA TYR A 19 -3.33 -4.28 -10.80
C TYR A 19 -2.02 -3.47 -10.77
N ARG A 20 -1.47 -3.02 -11.91
CA ARG A 20 -0.31 -2.10 -11.94
C ARG A 20 -0.56 -0.79 -11.20
N ARG A 21 -1.70 -0.12 -11.45
CA ARG A 21 -2.02 1.15 -10.81
C ARG A 21 -2.33 0.98 -9.32
N LYS A 22 -2.90 -0.16 -8.94
CA LYS A 22 -3.04 -0.54 -7.53
C LYS A 22 -1.67 -0.72 -6.88
N PHE A 23 -0.75 -1.42 -7.54
CA PHE A 23 0.61 -1.62 -7.05
C PHE A 23 1.37 -0.30 -6.86
N ILE A 24 1.34 0.60 -7.86
CA ILE A 24 1.96 1.92 -7.78
C ILE A 24 1.34 2.72 -6.60
N ARG A 25 0.00 2.71 -6.45
CA ARG A 25 -0.66 3.35 -5.31
C ARG A 25 -0.22 2.78 -3.98
N THR A 26 -0.15 1.45 -3.84
CA THR A 26 0.33 0.82 -2.62
C THR A 26 1.78 1.26 -2.33
N LEU A 27 2.63 1.37 -3.35
CA LEU A 27 4.03 1.77 -3.21
C LEU A 27 4.19 3.22 -2.73
N TRP A 28 3.45 4.16 -3.31
CA TRP A 28 3.43 5.56 -2.83
C TRP A 28 2.80 5.68 -1.44
N MET A 29 1.76 4.90 -1.15
CA MET A 29 1.14 4.84 0.19
C MET A 29 2.11 4.28 1.22
N THR A 30 2.92 3.27 0.88
CA THR A 30 3.97 2.75 1.76
C THR A 30 5.00 3.84 2.09
N ALA A 31 5.42 4.64 1.10
CA ALA A 31 6.33 5.76 1.33
C ALA A 31 5.75 6.80 2.30
N ILE A 32 4.48 7.17 2.13
CA ILE A 32 3.78 8.07 3.08
C ILE A 32 3.69 7.43 4.47
N CYS A 33 3.43 6.13 4.54
CA CYS A 33 3.34 5.39 5.79
C CYS A 33 4.68 5.44 6.55
N VAL A 34 5.81 5.29 5.86
CA VAL A 34 7.15 5.42 6.45
C VAL A 34 7.39 6.83 7.01
N VAL A 35 6.99 7.88 6.30
CA VAL A 35 7.12 9.27 6.78
C VAL A 35 6.28 9.49 8.05
N LEU A 36 5.04 8.98 8.08
CA LEU A 36 4.18 9.04 9.26
C LEU A 36 4.78 8.26 10.45
N MET A 37 5.42 7.12 10.20
CA MET A 37 6.12 6.36 11.26
C MET A 37 7.27 7.18 11.86
N ILE A 38 8.09 7.82 11.03
CA ILE A 38 9.19 8.67 11.50
C ILE A 38 8.65 9.84 12.32
N PHE A 39 7.55 10.46 11.87
CA PHE A 39 6.91 11.55 12.60
C PHE A 39 6.40 11.11 13.98
N VAL A 40 5.71 9.97 14.04
CA VAL A 40 5.29 9.35 15.32
C VAL A 40 6.51 8.99 16.18
N TRP A 41 7.64 8.65 15.56
CA TRP A 41 8.87 8.31 16.26
C TRP A 41 9.58 9.47 16.94
N VAL A 42 9.57 10.62 16.30
CA VAL A 42 10.11 11.85 16.86
C VAL A 42 9.20 12.45 17.95
N THR A 43 7.88 12.27 17.83
CA THR A 43 6.89 12.92 18.71
C THR A 43 6.38 12.03 19.84
N GLY A 44 6.53 10.70 19.72
CA GLY A 44 5.87 9.73 20.59
C GLY A 44 6.73 9.32 21.80
N GLU A 45 6.32 9.75 23.00
CA GLU A 45 6.90 9.29 24.28
C GLU A 45 6.44 7.87 24.66
N ARG A 46 5.31 7.42 24.09
CA ARG A 46 4.70 6.11 24.40
C ARG A 46 5.32 5.00 23.55
N ILE A 47 6.07 4.10 24.19
CA ILE A 47 6.73 2.93 23.58
C ILE A 47 5.79 2.08 22.71
N ILE A 48 4.53 1.91 23.10
CA ILE A 48 3.56 1.08 22.35
C ILE A 48 3.27 1.70 20.98
N ILE A 49 2.90 2.97 20.96
CA ILE A 49 2.60 3.71 19.72
C ILE A 49 3.85 3.82 18.86
N ASN A 50 5.00 3.99 19.52
CA ASN A 50 6.23 4.30 18.83
C ASN A 50 7.01 3.08 18.29
N ARG A 51 6.84 1.89 18.89
CA ARG A 51 7.52 0.67 18.43
C ARG A 51 6.55 -0.37 17.89
N VAL A 52 5.46 -0.65 18.60
CA VAL A 52 4.57 -1.77 18.25
C VAL A 52 3.72 -1.42 17.03
N MET A 53 3.14 -0.22 16.99
CA MET A 53 2.31 0.24 15.88
C MET A 53 3.06 0.28 14.53
N PRO A 54 4.26 0.90 14.42
CA PRO A 54 4.99 0.93 13.15
C PRO A 54 5.39 -0.46 12.66
N ILE A 55 5.82 -1.36 13.55
CA ILE A 55 6.18 -2.74 13.18
C ILE A 55 4.96 -3.47 12.59
N ALA A 56 3.79 -3.38 13.25
CA ALA A 56 2.56 -3.99 12.74
C ALA A 56 2.14 -3.42 11.37
N SER A 57 2.26 -2.11 11.19
CA SER A 57 1.96 -1.43 9.93
C SER A 57 2.92 -1.82 8.78
N ILE A 58 4.21 -2.05 9.06
CA ILE A 58 5.17 -2.56 8.07
C ILE A 58 4.75 -3.95 7.59
N ILE A 59 4.39 -4.85 8.51
CA ILE A 59 3.96 -6.21 8.17
C ILE A 59 2.71 -6.17 7.27
N LEU A 60 1.73 -5.34 7.62
CA LEU A 60 0.52 -5.14 6.81
C LEU A 60 0.85 -4.59 5.41
N CYS A 61 1.76 -3.61 5.31
CA CYS A 61 2.23 -3.08 4.02
C CYS A 61 2.89 -4.17 3.17
N PHE A 62 3.73 -5.02 3.76
CA PHE A 62 4.37 -6.13 3.05
C PHE A 62 3.36 -7.15 2.55
N ILE A 63 2.40 -7.56 3.37
CA ILE A 63 1.31 -8.46 2.97
C ILE A 63 0.52 -7.84 1.80
N GLN A 64 0.20 -6.54 1.89
CA GLN A 64 -0.56 -5.85 0.85
C GLN A 64 0.24 -5.72 -0.46
N LEU A 65 1.55 -5.46 -0.37
CA LEU A 65 2.45 -5.45 -1.53
C LEU A 65 2.52 -6.83 -2.19
N LEU A 66 2.74 -7.89 -1.42
CA LEU A 66 2.80 -9.26 -1.93
C LEU A 66 1.49 -9.69 -2.57
N TYR A 67 0.35 -9.44 -1.91
CA TYR A 67 -0.96 -9.75 -2.46
C TYR A 67 -1.21 -9.01 -3.77
N THR A 68 -0.89 -7.71 -3.82
CA THR A 68 -1.08 -6.91 -5.04
C THR A 68 -0.14 -7.36 -6.16
N TYR A 69 1.08 -7.78 -5.83
CA TYR A 69 2.07 -8.29 -6.79
C TYR A 69 1.69 -9.67 -7.34
N LEU A 70 1.28 -10.61 -6.49
CA LEU A 70 0.81 -11.94 -6.92
C LEU A 70 -0.39 -11.81 -7.85
N LYS A 71 -1.35 -10.97 -7.47
CA LYS A 71 -2.54 -10.73 -8.28
C LYS A 71 -2.23 -10.00 -9.60
N TRP A 72 -1.18 -9.18 -9.62
CA TRP A 72 -0.67 -8.59 -10.85
C TRP A 72 0.00 -9.63 -11.77
N LYS A 73 0.66 -10.65 -11.21
CA LYS A 73 1.31 -11.71 -11.99
C LYS A 73 0.31 -12.74 -12.56
N GLU A 74 -0.79 -12.98 -11.85
CA GLU A 74 -1.89 -13.85 -12.31
C GLU A 74 -2.76 -13.20 -13.39
N GLU A 75 -2.60 -11.90 -13.63
CA GLU A 75 -3.29 -11.12 -14.67
C GLU A 75 -2.45 -10.96 -15.93
#